data_AF-L8H129-F1
#
_entry.id   AF-L8H129-F1
#
_cell.length_a   1.000
_cell.length_b   1.000
_cell.length_c   1.000
_cell.angle_alpha   90.00
_cell.angle_beta   90.00
_cell.angle_gamma   90.00
#
_symmetry.space_group_name_H-M   'P 1'
#
loop_
_entity.id
_entity.type
_entity.pdbx_description
1 polymer ?
#
loop_
_entity_poly.entity_id
_entity_poly.type
_entity_poly.pdbx_seq_one_letter_code
_entity_poly.pdbx_strand_id
1 'polypeptide(L)'
;MPKKFTIKTHHGKYICSEPSHTIVGNRDSADAWEHWEVIKLGGGKVYLKSAHGKYLSAETNGTVVANRDTPKEWETFHVHKLGNKKVQFKTHHGKYLCVEPSGKVIADRAAPKEWETFEFRKVGHCC
;
A
#
# COMPACT_ATOMS: atom_id res chain seq x y z
N MET A 1 12.19 3.34 16.46
CA MET A 1 12.16 3.74 15.04
C MET A 1 10.92 3.16 14.37
N PRO A 2 10.20 3.94 13.54
CA PRO A 2 9.06 3.42 12.80
C PRO A 2 9.47 2.27 11.87
N LYS A 3 8.65 1.23 11.78
CA LYS A 3 8.94 0.07 10.94
C LYS A 3 8.51 0.39 9.51
N LYS A 4 9.48 0.51 8.61
CA LYS A 4 9.26 0.71 7.18
C LYS A 4 9.13 -0.62 6.45
N PHE A 5 8.30 -0.64 5.40
CA PHE A 5 8.03 -1.81 4.57
C PHE A 5 8.02 -1.42 3.10
N THR A 6 8.40 -2.37 2.23
CA THR A 6 8.16 -2.31 0.79
C THR A 6 6.91 -3.11 0.44
N ILE A 7 6.15 -2.65 -0.54
CA ILE A 7 4.99 -3.35 -1.08
C ILE A 7 5.30 -3.72 -2.54
N LYS A 8 5.65 -4.98 -2.77
CA LYS A 8 5.94 -5.50 -4.12
C LYS A 8 4.67 -6.06 -4.74
N THR A 9 4.40 -5.68 -5.97
CA THR A 9 3.22 -6.07 -6.76
C THR A 9 3.42 -7.44 -7.38
N HIS A 10 2.32 -8.04 -7.86
CA HIS A 10 2.37 -9.27 -8.64
C HIS A 10 3.29 -9.17 -9.87
N HIS A 11 3.34 -7.98 -10.49
CA HIS A 11 4.17 -7.69 -11.68
C HIS A 11 5.66 -7.54 -11.36
N GLY A 12 6.08 -7.84 -10.14
CA GLY A 12 7.48 -7.75 -9.73
C GLY A 12 7.99 -6.33 -9.46
N LYS A 13 7.10 -5.32 -9.50
CA LYS A 13 7.41 -3.90 -9.28
C LYS A 13 7.05 -3.46 -7.86
N TYR A 14 7.42 -2.27 -7.44
CA TYR A 14 7.10 -1.71 -6.12
C TYR A 14 6.09 -0.56 -6.20
N ILE A 15 5.25 -0.46 -5.16
CA ILE A 15 4.33 0.68 -4.97
C ILE A 15 5.12 1.88 -4.44
N CYS A 16 5.09 2.97 -5.20
CA CYS A 16 5.76 4.24 -4.97
C CYS A 16 4.75 5.35 -4.69
N SER A 17 5.08 6.21 -3.73
CA SER A 17 4.43 7.51 -3.56
C SER A 17 5.22 8.61 -4.25
N GLU A 18 4.63 9.23 -5.27
CA GLU A 18 5.25 10.36 -5.96
C GLU A 18 5.20 11.63 -5.10
N PRO A 19 6.08 12.62 -5.33
CA PRO A 19 6.02 13.94 -4.69
C PRO A 19 4.67 14.65 -4.92
N SER A 20 4.01 14.39 -6.05
CA SER A 20 2.65 14.87 -6.39
C SER A 20 1.53 14.15 -5.63
N HIS A 21 1.88 13.23 -4.71
CA HIS A 21 0.97 12.39 -3.93
C HIS A 21 0.18 11.35 -4.72
N THR A 22 0.50 11.17 -6.00
CA THR A 22 -0.01 10.07 -6.82
C THR A 22 0.68 8.77 -6.47
N ILE A 23 -0.06 7.66 -6.56
CA ILE A 23 0.47 6.33 -6.25
C ILE A 23 0.60 5.52 -7.53
N VAL A 24 1.79 4.96 -7.74
CA VAL A 24 2.14 4.15 -8.91
C VAL A 24 2.80 2.85 -8.47
N GLY A 25 2.60 1.78 -9.22
CA GLY A 25 3.10 0.44 -8.93
C GLY A 25 4.08 -0.07 -9.99
N ASN A 26 4.98 0.79 -10.49
CA ASN A 26 5.83 0.52 -11.65
C ASN A 26 7.35 0.55 -11.36
N ARG A 27 7.77 0.62 -10.10
CA ARG A 27 9.20 0.77 -9.77
C ARG A 27 9.95 -0.56 -9.76
N ASP A 28 11.13 -0.59 -10.35
CA ASP A 28 12.00 -1.78 -10.40
C ASP A 28 12.75 -2.05 -9.10
N SER A 29 13.08 -0.98 -8.38
CA SER A 29 13.79 -1.01 -7.10
C SER A 29 12.97 -0.31 -6.03
N ALA A 30 13.28 -0.61 -4.76
CA ALA A 30 12.69 0.07 -3.63
C ALA A 30 13.74 0.97 -2.97
N ASP A 31 13.57 2.26 -3.17
CA ASP A 31 14.31 3.33 -2.52
C ASP A 31 13.37 4.04 -1.53
N ALA A 32 13.68 5.28 -1.18
CA ALA A 32 12.98 6.03 -0.15
C ALA A 32 11.46 6.13 -0.40
N TRP A 33 11.01 6.28 -1.65
CA TRP A 33 9.61 6.55 -2.01
C TRP A 33 8.72 5.29 -2.07
N GLU A 34 9.33 4.12 -2.13
CA GLU A 34 8.68 2.81 -2.06
C GLU A 34 8.63 2.27 -0.61
N HIS A 35 9.24 3.01 0.33
CA HIS A 35 9.17 2.72 1.75
C HIS A 35 7.95 3.34 2.39
N TRP A 36 7.13 2.47 2.98
CA TRP A 36 5.93 2.83 3.70
C TRP A 36 6.15 2.61 5.19
N GLU A 37 5.96 3.66 5.99
CA GLU A 37 5.85 3.50 7.43
C GLU A 37 4.49 2.88 7.77
N VAL A 38 4.50 1.84 8.60
CA VAL A 38 3.30 1.07 8.94
C VAL A 38 2.92 1.31 10.38
N ILE A 39 1.78 1.98 10.59
CA ILE A 39 1.19 2.21 11.91
C ILE A 39 0.10 1.17 12.11
N LYS A 40 0.25 0.31 13.12
CA LYS A 40 -0.73 -0.74 13.42
C LYS A 40 -1.82 -0.21 14.35
N LEU A 41 -3.08 -0.50 14.03
CA LEU A 41 -4.25 -0.07 14.82
C LEU A 41 -4.86 -1.21 15.65
N GLY A 42 -4.34 -2.43 15.52
CA GLY A 42 -4.96 -3.64 16.05
C GLY A 42 -5.97 -4.26 15.08
N GLY A 43 -6.41 -5.49 15.37
CA GLY A 43 -7.42 -6.18 14.56
C GLY A 43 -7.09 -6.29 13.07
N GLY A 44 -5.81 -6.42 12.70
CA GLY A 44 -5.36 -6.48 11.30
C GLY A 44 -5.39 -5.16 10.53
N LYS A 45 -5.78 -4.05 11.15
CA LYS A 45 -5.85 -2.73 10.51
C LYS A 45 -4.55 -1.96 10.63
N VAL A 46 -4.23 -1.19 9.59
CA VAL A 46 -3.03 -0.34 9.51
C VAL A 46 -3.33 1.01 8.86
N TYR A 47 -2.48 1.99 9.16
CA TYR A 47 -2.21 3.12 8.29
C TYR A 47 -0.88 2.91 7.56
N LEU A 48 -0.84 3.36 6.31
CA LEU A 48 0.36 3.36 5.46
C LEU A 48 0.77 4.81 5.22
N LYS A 49 1.88 5.23 5.83
CA LYS A 49 2.42 6.58 5.69
C LYS A 49 3.55 6.58 4.67
N SER A 50 3.46 7.48 3.70
CA SER A 50 4.39 7.63 2.59
C SER A 50 5.70 8.29 3.04
N ALA A 51 6.71 8.24 2.17
CA ALA A 51 7.98 8.93 2.36
C ALA A 51 7.82 10.46 2.49
N HIS A 52 6.74 11.00 1.92
CA HIS A 52 6.39 12.43 1.96
C HIS A 52 5.53 12.79 3.18
N GLY A 53 5.40 11.88 4.14
CA GLY A 53 4.70 12.12 5.40
C GLY A 53 3.17 12.09 5.32
N LYS A 54 2.60 11.73 4.16
CA LYS A 54 1.16 11.67 3.92
C LYS A 54 0.63 10.24 4.00
N TYR A 55 -0.66 10.08 4.30
CA TYR A 55 -1.27 8.77 4.44
C TYR A 55 -1.93 8.31 3.15
N LEU A 56 -1.75 7.02 2.81
CA LEU A 56 -2.46 6.36 1.71
C LEU A 56 -3.96 6.42 1.98
N SER A 57 -4.74 6.88 1.02
CA SER A 57 -6.20 7.00 1.02
C SER A 57 -6.76 6.24 -0.16
N ALA A 58 -7.85 5.50 0.06
CA ALA A 58 -8.66 4.93 -1.00
C ALA A 58 -9.99 5.68 -1.08
N GLU A 59 -10.20 6.36 -2.20
CA GLU A 59 -11.38 7.16 -2.49
C GLU A 59 -12.55 6.26 -2.92
N THR A 60 -13.79 6.76 -2.79
CA THR A 60 -15.01 6.01 -3.14
C THR A 60 -15.09 5.60 -4.61
N ASN A 61 -14.48 6.38 -5.50
CA ASN A 61 -14.39 6.07 -6.93
C ASN A 61 -13.26 5.07 -7.28
N GLY A 62 -12.59 4.50 -6.27
CA GLY A 62 -11.47 3.56 -6.44
C GLY A 62 -10.12 4.23 -6.63
N THR A 63 -10.03 5.56 -6.72
CA THR A 63 -8.75 6.27 -6.82
C THR A 63 -7.93 6.06 -5.54
N VAL A 64 -6.61 5.91 -5.70
CA VAL A 64 -5.68 5.75 -4.58
C VAL A 64 -4.63 6.86 -4.63
N VAL A 65 -4.52 7.61 -3.54
CA VAL A 65 -3.61 8.76 -3.38
C VAL A 65 -2.95 8.74 -2.01
N ALA A 66 -1.88 9.51 -1.79
CA ALA A 66 -1.34 9.74 -0.45
C ALA A 66 -1.15 11.23 -0.16
N ASN A 67 -2.24 11.93 0.19
CA ASN A 67 -2.26 13.38 0.38
C ASN A 67 -2.85 13.85 1.71
N ARG A 68 -3.22 12.93 2.63
CA ARG A 68 -3.75 13.32 3.95
C ARG A 68 -2.65 13.51 4.98
N ASP A 69 -2.78 14.55 5.80
CA ASP A 69 -1.92 14.80 6.96
C ASP A 69 -2.32 13.99 8.19
N THR A 70 -3.62 13.69 8.32
CA THR A 70 -4.16 12.89 9.43
C THR A 70 -5.02 11.78 8.86
N PRO A 71 -4.77 10.51 9.25
CA PRO A 71 -5.54 9.39 8.76
C PRO A 71 -6.85 9.26 9.54
N LYS A 72 -7.90 8.82 8.85
CA LYS A 72 -9.20 8.48 9.42
C LYS A 72 -9.69 7.17 8.79
N GLU A 73 -10.97 7.10 8.43
CA GLU A 73 -11.59 5.90 7.91
C GLU A 73 -11.02 5.50 6.54
N TRP A 74 -10.81 6.45 5.63
CA TRP A 74 -10.43 6.15 4.24
C TRP A 74 -8.95 5.73 4.11
N GLU A 75 -8.14 6.13 5.07
CA GLU A 75 -6.74 5.74 5.18
C GLU A 75 -6.56 4.43 5.96
N THR A 76 -7.65 3.86 6.50
CA THR A 76 -7.62 2.58 7.20
C THR A 76 -7.68 1.43 6.21
N PHE A 77 -6.60 0.63 6.17
CA PHE A 77 -6.55 -0.60 5.38
C PHE A 77 -6.51 -1.81 6.31
N HIS A 78 -7.31 -2.82 6.01
CA HIS A 78 -7.28 -4.10 6.69
C HIS A 78 -6.38 -5.06 5.90
N VAL A 79 -5.36 -5.60 6.59
CA VAL A 79 -4.31 -6.43 6.01
C VAL A 79 -4.64 -7.89 6.23
N HIS A 80 -5.08 -8.58 5.18
CA HIS A 80 -5.21 -10.03 5.19
C HIS A 80 -3.84 -10.64 4.90
N LYS A 81 -3.29 -11.40 5.86
CA LYS A 81 -2.03 -12.12 5.67
C LYS A 81 -2.33 -13.49 5.08
N LEU A 82 -1.66 -13.83 3.98
CA LEU A 82 -1.81 -15.12 3.30
C LEU A 82 -0.66 -16.10 3.63
N GLY A 83 0.31 -15.68 4.44
CA GLY A 83 1.55 -16.42 4.67
C GLY A 83 2.62 -16.08 3.63
N ASN A 84 3.86 -16.57 3.81
CA ASN A 84 4.98 -16.37 2.89
C ASN A 84 5.20 -14.91 2.46
N LYS A 85 5.06 -13.98 3.41
CA LYS A 85 5.15 -12.51 3.20
C LYS A 85 4.09 -11.94 2.23
N LYS A 86 3.11 -12.73 1.79
CA LYS A 86 2.01 -12.28 0.94
C LYS A 86 0.87 -11.70 1.76
N VAL A 87 0.31 -10.60 1.29
CA VAL A 87 -0.82 -9.90 1.89
C VAL A 87 -1.80 -9.40 0.85
N GLN A 88 -3.02 -9.08 1.28
CA GLN A 88 -4.00 -8.31 0.54
C GLN A 88 -4.43 -7.11 1.39
N PHE A 89 -4.66 -5.97 0.75
CA PHE A 89 -5.12 -4.75 1.42
C PHE A 89 -6.59 -4.50 1.07
N LYS A 90 -7.47 -4.65 2.06
CA LYS A 90 -8.89 -4.30 1.94
C LYS A 90 -9.11 -2.88 2.46
N THR A 91 -9.77 -2.05 1.68
CA THR A 91 -10.09 -0.66 2.03
C THR A 91 -11.28 -0.59 2.96
N HIS A 92 -11.48 0.56 3.59
CA HIS A 92 -12.69 0.84 4.37
C HIS A 92 -13.99 0.69 3.55
N HIS A 93 -13.94 0.94 2.23
CA HIS A 93 -15.07 0.77 1.31
C HIS A 93 -15.29 -0.70 0.90
N GLY A 94 -14.57 -1.64 1.50
CA GLY A 94 -14.74 -3.07 1.25
C GLY A 94 -14.13 -3.57 -0.07
N LYS A 95 -13.41 -2.71 -0.80
CA LYS A 95 -12.70 -3.03 -2.03
C LYS A 95 -11.25 -3.41 -1.76
N TYR A 96 -10.57 -4.00 -2.74
CA TYR A 96 -9.17 -4.42 -2.61
C TYR A 96 -8.27 -3.56 -3.47
N LEU A 97 -7.09 -3.23 -2.94
CA LEU A 97 -6.02 -2.58 -3.67
C LEU A 97 -5.52 -3.49 -4.79
N CYS A 98 -5.40 -2.96 -6.00
CA CYS A 98 -4.96 -3.63 -7.21
C CYS A 98 -3.88 -2.80 -7.90
N VAL A 99 -2.93 -3.47 -8.54
CA VAL A 99 -2.00 -2.82 -9.47
C VAL A 99 -2.16 -3.42 -10.85
N GLU A 100 -2.56 -2.57 -11.80
CA GLU A 100 -2.69 -2.92 -13.21
C GLU A 100 -1.32 -3.12 -13.87
N PRO A 101 -1.22 -3.85 -15.00
CA PRO A 101 0.03 -4.00 -15.74
C PRO A 101 0.67 -2.67 -16.16
N SER A 102 -0.13 -1.61 -16.34
CA SER A 102 0.35 -0.25 -16.63
C SER A 102 1.07 0.41 -15.45
N GLY A 103 1.02 -0.18 -14.25
CA GLY A 103 1.49 0.41 -13.01
C GLY A 103 0.45 1.31 -12.34
N LYS A 104 -0.76 1.43 -12.89
CA LYS A 104 -1.85 2.17 -12.22
C LYS A 104 -2.26 1.43 -10.95
N VAL A 105 -2.34 2.15 -9.83
CA VAL A 105 -2.86 1.63 -8.56
C VAL A 105 -4.32 2.07 -8.40
N ILE A 106 -5.20 1.13 -8.09
CA ILE A 106 -6.65 1.35 -7.95
C ILE A 106 -7.23 0.48 -6.84
N ALA A 107 -8.38 0.85 -6.27
CA ALA A 107 -9.04 0.11 -5.20
C ALA A 107 -10.55 -0.09 -5.44
N ASP A 108 -10.90 -0.82 -6.49
CA ASP A 108 -12.29 -1.02 -6.96
C ASP A 108 -12.71 -2.51 -7.01
N ARG A 109 -11.77 -3.44 -6.76
CA ARG A 109 -11.98 -4.89 -6.88
C ARG A 109 -12.83 -5.41 -5.71
N ALA A 110 -13.87 -6.16 -6.01
CA ALA A 110 -14.77 -6.72 -4.99
C ALA A 110 -14.20 -7.96 -4.28
N ALA A 111 -13.30 -8.68 -4.95
CA ALA A 111 -12.60 -9.84 -4.41
C ALA A 111 -11.15 -9.82 -4.89
N PRO A 112 -10.19 -10.27 -4.05
CA PRO A 112 -8.80 -10.29 -4.41
C PRO A 112 -8.43 -11.57 -5.15
N LYS A 113 -7.52 -11.44 -6.09
CA LYS A 113 -6.84 -12.50 -6.81
C LYS A 113 -5.34 -12.20 -6.79
N GLU A 114 -4.66 -12.51 -7.88
CA GLU A 114 -3.22 -12.35 -8.04
C GLU A 114 -2.76 -10.88 -8.03
N TRP A 115 -3.48 -9.96 -8.69
CA TRP A 115 -3.06 -8.55 -8.80
C TRP A 115 -3.32 -7.73 -7.53
N GLU A 116 -4.20 -8.22 -6.66
CA GLU A 116 -4.47 -7.66 -5.33
C GLU A 116 -3.62 -8.31 -4.23
N THR A 117 -2.75 -9.25 -4.62
CA THR A 117 -1.83 -9.93 -3.71
C THR A 117 -0.44 -9.33 -3.83
N PHE A 118 0.07 -8.84 -2.71
CA PHE A 118 1.34 -8.13 -2.63
C PHE A 118 2.32 -8.89 -1.76
N GLU A 119 3.61 -8.78 -2.08
CA GLU A 119 4.65 -9.15 -1.14
C GLU A 119 4.98 -7.97 -0.23
N PHE A 120 4.86 -8.19 1.08
CA PHE A 120 5.02 -7.17 2.10
C PHE A 120 6.23 -7.48 2.97
N ARG A 121 7.34 -6.79 2.68
CA ARG A 121 8.63 -7.04 3.33
C ARG A 121 9.01 -5.87 4.22
N LYS A 122 9.49 -6.18 5.42
CA LYS A 122 10.11 -5.19 6.29
C LYS A 122 11.42 -4.72 5.63
N VAL A 123 11.65 -3.42 5.58
CA VAL A 123 12.94 -2.86 5.19
C VAL A 123 13.95 -3.25 6.27
N GLY A 124 14.95 -4.05 5.90
CA GLY A 124 16.06 -4.36 6.79
C GLY A 124 16.91 -3.12 6.97
N HIS A 125 17.38 -2.88 8.19
CA HIS A 125 18.68 -2.24 8.31
C HIS A 125 19.68 -3.32 7.86
N CYS A 126 20.54 -3.01 6.88
CA CYS A 126 21.79 -3.75 6.79
C CYS A 126 22.44 -3.63 8.17
N CYS A 127 22.69 -4.77 8.81
CA CYS A 127 23.58 -4.85 9.95
C CYS A 127 24.98 -4.44 9.49
#